data_AF-A0A9X8RKG8-F1
#
_entry.id   AF-A0A9X8RKG8-F1
#
_cell.length_a   1.000
_cell.length_b   1.000
_cell.length_c   1.000
_cell.angle_alpha   90.00
_cell.angle_beta   90.00
_cell.angle_gamma   90.00
#
_symmetry.space_group_name_H-M   'P 1'
#
loop_
_entity.id
_entity.type
_entity.pdbx_description
1 polymer ?
#
loop_
_entity_poly.entity_id
_entity_poly.type
_entity_poly.pdbx_seq_one_letter_code
_entity_poly.pdbx_strand_id
1 'polypeptide(L)'
;MDNLISFIPEQLLILVAALYVIGAGCKKYKQLDNKYIPVVLLILGIGFSIWMLGLNPVAVLQGVICWGVAIGVNQTYKQFKDGEK
;
A
#
# COMPACT_ATOMS: atom_id res chain seq x y z
N MET A 1 18.43 -4.15 -21.39
CA MET A 1 17.79 -2.89 -20.91
C MET A 1 16.46 -3.30 -20.32
N ASP A 2 16.53 -3.99 -19.19
CA ASP A 2 15.40 -4.63 -18.53
C ASP A 2 14.86 -3.63 -17.52
N ASN A 3 14.14 -2.67 -18.11
CA ASN A 3 13.70 -1.46 -17.46
C ASN A 3 12.67 -1.80 -16.39
N LEU A 4 12.75 -1.08 -15.29
CA LEU A 4 11.90 -1.09 -14.09
C LEU A 4 10.38 -1.13 -14.35
N ILE A 5 9.94 -0.90 -15.59
CA ILE A 5 8.57 -1.10 -16.07
C ILE A 5 8.16 -2.59 -16.05
N SER A 6 9.09 -3.52 -16.31
CA SER A 6 8.86 -4.97 -16.12
C SER A 6 8.65 -5.33 -14.64
N PHE A 7 9.15 -4.48 -13.74
CA PHE A 7 8.97 -4.60 -12.29
C PHE A 7 7.68 -3.94 -11.78
N ILE A 8 6.84 -3.33 -12.61
CA ILE A 8 5.45 -3.01 -12.24
C ILE A 8 4.56 -3.65 -13.31
N PRO A 9 4.24 -4.94 -13.13
CA PRO A 9 3.19 -5.59 -13.90
C PRO A 9 1.90 -4.75 -13.85
N GLU A 10 1.14 -4.68 -14.95
CA GLU A 10 -0.16 -3.99 -14.99
C GLU A 10 -1.11 -4.45 -13.87
N GLN A 11 -0.95 -5.70 -13.42
CA GLN A 11 -1.68 -6.25 -12.29
C GLN A 11 -1.45 -5.46 -10.98
N LEU A 12 -0.29 -4.85 -10.77
CA LEU A 12 -0.04 -4.06 -9.56
C LEU A 12 -0.70 -2.69 -9.59
N LEU A 13 -1.07 -2.15 -10.75
CA LEU A 13 -1.89 -0.95 -10.81
C LEU A 13 -3.30 -1.22 -10.24
N ILE A 14 -3.85 -2.42 -10.47
CA ILE A 14 -5.10 -2.86 -9.82
C ILE A 14 -4.92 -2.92 -8.30
N LEU A 15 -3.76 -3.38 -7.85
CA LEU A 15 -3.44 -3.51 -6.43
C LEU A 15 -3.34 -2.14 -5.76
N VAL A 16 -2.67 -1.18 -6.39
CA VAL A 16 -2.59 0.22 -5.95
C VAL A 16 -3.98 0.83 -5.83
N ALA A 17 -4.82 0.66 -6.86
CA ALA A 17 -6.19 1.17 -6.84
C ALA A 17 -7.04 0.52 -5.73
N ALA A 18 -6.92 -0.80 -5.54
CA ALA A 18 -7.60 -1.52 -4.47
C ALA A 18 -7.15 -1.04 -3.08
N LEU A 19 -5.83 -0.94 -2.85
CA LEU A 19 -5.28 -0.41 -1.60
C LEU A 19 -5.73 1.03 -1.36
N TYR A 20 -5.77 1.87 -2.40
CA TYR A 20 -6.23 3.26 -2.29
C TYR A 20 -7.69 3.32 -1.83
N VAL A 21 -8.58 2.52 -2.44
CA VAL A 21 -10.00 2.47 -2.07
C VAL A 21 -10.18 1.96 -0.64
N ILE A 22 -9.44 0.92 -0.24
CA ILE A 22 -9.47 0.37 1.12
C ILE A 22 -8.96 1.41 2.13
N GLY A 23 -7.86 2.11 1.82
CA GLY A 23 -7.29 3.16 2.66
C GLY A 23 -8.19 4.38 2.80
N ALA A 24 -8.76 4.85 1.69
CA ALA A 24 -9.73 5.94 1.68
C ALA A 24 -11.02 5.56 2.42
N GLY A 25 -11.47 4.30 2.29
CA GLY A 25 -12.60 3.74 3.03
C GLY A 25 -12.35 3.68 4.53
N CYS A 26 -11.19 3.16 4.96
CA CYS A 26 -10.77 3.14 6.35
C CYS A 26 -10.66 4.55 6.94
N LYS A 27 -10.15 5.53 6.18
CA LYS A 27 -10.07 6.94 6.61
C LYS A 27 -11.44 7.58 6.84
N LYS A 28 -12.46 7.15 6.09
CA LYS A 28 -13.85 7.58 6.32
C LYS A 28 -14.41 7.00 7.62
N TYR A 29 -13.85 5.88 8.09
CA TYR A 29 -14.19 5.26 9.35
C TYR A 29 -13.45 5.96 10.50
N LYS A 30 -14.06 7.03 11.03
CA LYS A 30 -13.55 7.85 12.16
C LYS A 30 -13.21 7.08 13.45
N GLN A 31 -13.55 5.80 13.51
CA GLN A 31 -13.41 4.94 14.70
C GLN A 31 -12.12 4.10 14.68
N LEU A 32 -11.43 4.03 13.54
CA LEU A 32 -10.12 3.38 13.44
C LEU A 32 -9.04 4.43 13.71
N ASP A 33 -8.32 4.22 14.80
CA ASP A 33 -7.15 5.02 15.16
C ASP A 33 -6.18 5.07 13.96
N ASN A 34 -5.92 6.29 13.50
CA ASN A 34 -5.30 6.63 12.20
C ASN A 34 -3.93 5.94 12.02
N LYS A 35 -3.30 5.54 13.14
CA LYS A 35 -2.03 4.82 13.21
C LYS A 35 -2.08 3.41 12.62
N TYR A 36 -3.22 2.72 12.70
CA TYR A 36 -3.33 1.33 12.24
C TYR A 36 -3.63 1.21 10.74
N ILE A 37 -4.18 2.25 10.13
CA ILE A 37 -4.50 2.29 8.69
C ILE A 37 -3.26 2.00 7.83
N PRO A 38 -2.12 2.73 7.97
CA PRO A 38 -0.94 2.47 7.17
C PRO A 38 -0.36 1.06 7.41
N VAL A 39 -0.39 0.56 8.65
CA VAL A 39 0.14 -0.78 8.99
C VAL A 39 -0.68 -1.89 8.35
N VAL A 40 -2.01 -1.81 8.45
CA VAL A 40 -2.93 -2.80 7.85
C VAL A 40 -2.82 -2.79 6.32
N LEU A 41 -2.76 -1.60 5.71
CA LEU A 41 -2.57 -1.48 4.27
C LEU A 41 -1.20 -2.01 3.81
N LEU A 42 -0.14 -1.88 4.64
CA LEU A 42 1.20 -2.37 4.29
C LEU A 42 1.22 -3.89 4.26
N ILE A 43 0.64 -4.53 5.27
CA ILE A 43 0.50 -5.99 5.33
C ILE A 43 -0.36 -6.49 4.17
N LEU A 44 -1.46 -5.81 3.86
CA LEU A 44 -2.30 -6.14 2.70
C LEU A 44 -1.55 -5.97 1.38
N GLY A 45 -0.80 -4.88 1.20
CA GLY A 45 -0.03 -4.63 -0.02
C GLY A 45 1.05 -5.67 -0.27
N ILE A 46 1.80 -6.05 0.77
CA ILE A 46 2.80 -7.11 0.69
C ILE A 46 2.12 -8.47 0.46
N GLY A 47 1.07 -8.78 1.23
CA GLY A 47 0.35 -10.05 1.12
C GLY A 47 -0.25 -10.28 -0.27
N PHE A 48 -0.91 -9.27 -0.83
CA PHE A 48 -1.47 -9.34 -2.18
C PHE A 48 -0.41 -9.40 -3.27
N SER A 49 0.71 -8.66 -3.15
CA SER A 49 1.80 -8.77 -4.11
C SER A 49 2.43 -10.16 -4.11
N ILE A 50 2.67 -10.74 -2.93
CA ILE A 50 3.16 -12.13 -2.82
C ILE A 50 2.13 -13.11 -3.39
N TRP A 51 0.83 -12.86 -3.20
CA TRP A 51 -0.22 -13.74 -3.72
C TRP A 51 -0.33 -13.68 -5.25
N MET A 52 -0.15 -12.50 -5.86
CA MET A 52 -0.19 -12.32 -7.32
C MET A 52 1.07 -12.82 -8.03
N LEU A 53 2.24 -12.61 -7.44
CA LEU A 53 3.54 -12.83 -8.11
C LEU A 53 4.34 -14.01 -7.54
N GLY A 54 3.86 -14.61 -6.45
CA GLY A 54 4.53 -15.66 -5.72
C GLY A 54 5.52 -15.13 -4.67
N LEU A 55 6.10 -16.07 -3.91
CA LEU A 55 7.14 -15.81 -2.90
C LEU A 55 8.44 -15.40 -3.58
N ASN A 56 8.56 -14.11 -3.89
CA ASN A 56 9.75 -13.52 -4.48
C ASN A 56 10.12 -12.22 -3.74
N PRO A 57 11.41 -11.95 -3.46
CA PRO A 57 11.85 -10.69 -2.87
C PRO A 57 11.38 -9.45 -3.66
N VAL A 58 11.23 -9.59 -4.97
CA VAL A 58 10.69 -8.55 -5.85
C VAL A 58 9.22 -8.26 -5.55
N ALA A 59 8.40 -9.29 -5.32
CA ALA A 59 6.99 -9.13 -4.99
C ALA A 59 6.81 -8.38 -3.66
N VAL A 60 7.66 -8.65 -2.67
CA VAL A 60 7.66 -7.95 -1.39
C VAL A 60 7.95 -6.45 -1.59
N LEU A 61 9.02 -6.13 -2.33
CA LEU A 61 9.42 -4.75 -2.65
C LEU A 61 8.32 -4.00 -3.41
N GLN A 62 7.72 -4.65 -4.40
CA GLN A 62 6.64 -4.08 -5.18
C GLN A 62 5.37 -3.84 -4.35
N GLY A 63 5.05 -4.72 -3.39
CA GLY A 63 3.96 -4.52 -2.45
C GLY A 63 4.16 -3.28 -1.57
N VAL A 64 5.39 -3.05 -1.08
CA VAL A 64 5.73 -1.84 -0.31
C VAL A 64 5.63 -0.57 -1.17
N ILE A 65 6.08 -0.63 -2.43
CA ILE A 65 5.97 0.52 -3.34
C ILE A 65 4.51 0.80 -3.68
N CYS A 66 3.71 -0.23 -3.99
CA CYS A 66 2.28 -0.07 -4.29
C CYS A 66 1.52 0.51 -3.10
N TRP A 67 1.83 0.02 -1.90
CA TRP A 67 1.34 0.61 -0.67
C TRP A 67 1.71 2.09 -0.56
N GLY A 68 3.00 2.43 -0.70
CA GLY A 68 3.48 3.81 -0.58
C GLY A 68 2.83 4.78 -1.58
N VAL A 69 2.58 4.32 -2.81
CA VAL A 69 1.88 5.08 -3.85
C VAL A 69 0.37 5.19 -3.55
N ALA A 70 -0.26 4.12 -3.07
CA ALA A 70 -1.69 4.07 -2.78
C ALA A 70 -2.11 4.95 -1.61
N ILE A 71 -1.29 5.11 -0.57
CA ILE A 71 -1.58 6.07 0.51
C ILE A 71 -0.92 7.43 0.27
N GLY A 72 0.21 7.48 -0.41
CA GLY A 72 0.98 8.70 -0.66
C GLY A 72 1.73 9.16 0.59
N VAL A 73 3.05 9.32 0.49
CA VAL A 73 3.95 9.67 1.61
C VAL A 73 3.48 10.89 2.42
N ASN A 74 2.92 11.90 1.76
CA ASN A 74 2.38 13.10 2.42
C ASN A 74 1.10 12.83 3.23
N GLN A 75 0.25 11.87 2.82
CA GLN A 75 -0.88 11.45 3.66
C GLN A 75 -0.40 10.52 4.76
N THR A 76 0.51 9.59 4.49
CA THR A 76 1.09 8.70 5.51
C THR A 76 1.71 9.54 6.63
N TYR A 77 2.54 10.52 6.30
CA TYR A 77 3.16 11.42 7.27
C TYR A 77 2.14 12.24 8.08
N LYS A 78 1.09 12.75 7.44
CA LYS A 78 -0.01 13.42 8.15
C LYS A 78 -0.81 12.47 9.04
N GLN A 79 -1.02 11.22 8.62
CA GLN A 79 -1.72 10.20 9.42
C GLN A 79 -0.91 9.75 10.64
N PHE A 80 0.42 9.64 10.50
CA PHE A 80 1.31 9.37 11.63
C PHE A 80 1.35 10.52 12.63
N LYS A 81 1.38 11.78 12.15
CA LYS A 81 1.45 12.96 13.02
C LYS A 81 0.12 13.30 13.73
N ASP A 82 -1.02 13.08 13.08
CA ASP A 82 -2.34 13.30 13.71
C ASP A 82 -2.71 12.19 14.72
N GLY A 83 -2.06 11.02 14.66
CA GLY A 83 -2.20 9.97 15.68
C GLY A 83 -1.40 10.21 16.96
N GLU A 84 -0.59 11.28 17.01
CA GLU A 84 0.21 11.70 18.18
C GLU A 84 -0.45 12.87 18.95
N LYS A 85 -1.78 12.92 19.00
CA LYS A 85 -2.52 13.85 19.88
C LYS A 85 -3.47 13.11 20.81
#